data_AF-A0A7X8DK30-F1
#
_entry.id   AF-A0A7X8DK30-F1
#
_cell.length_a   1.000
_cell.length_b   1.000
_cell.length_c   1.000
_cell.angle_alpha   90.00
_cell.angle_beta   90.00
_cell.angle_gamma   90.00
#
_symmetry.space_group_name_H-M   'P 1'
#
loop_
_entity.id
_entity.type
_entity.pdbx_description
1 polymer ?
#
loop_
_entity_poly.entity_id
_entity_poly.type
_entity_poly.pdbx_seq_one_letter_code
_entity_poly.pdbx_strand_id
1 'polypeptide(L)' 'AADAMVKAANVEIVGKKVIGGGLVTVIIEGDVGAVKAAVDAGAEAAKKVGELVSVHVIARPNPELTEFFE' A
#
# COMPACT_ATOMS: atom_id res chain seq x y z
N ALA A 1 2.67 -6.14 -6.23
CA ALA A 1 2.66 -5.02 -5.25
C ALA A 1 2.78 -5.53 -3.82
N ALA A 2 1.72 -6.12 -3.25
CA ALA A 2 1.67 -6.54 -1.83
C ALA A 2 2.88 -7.36 -1.35
N ASP A 3 3.24 -8.43 -2.07
CA ASP A 3 4.40 -9.28 -1.73
C ASP A 3 5.73 -8.49 -1.69
N ALA A 4 5.92 -7.56 -2.62
CA ALA A 4 7.11 -6.73 -2.66
C ALA A 4 7.14 -5.71 -1.52
N MET A 5 5.99 -5.17 -1.11
CA MET A 5 5.88 -4.22 0.01
C MET A 5 6.34 -4.86 1.33
N VAL A 6 5.79 -6.02 1.68
CA VAL A 6 6.12 -6.70 2.95
C VAL A 6 7.54 -7.29 2.99
N LYS A 7 8.15 -7.56 1.83
CA LYS A 7 9.54 -8.01 1.74
C LYS A 7 10.54 -6.87 1.84
N ALA A 8 10.15 -5.66 1.46
CA ALA A 8 11.06 -4.52 1.38
C ALA A 8 11.26 -3.81 2.73
N ALA A 9 10.25 -3.83 3.60
CA ALA A 9 10.32 -3.17 4.90
C ALA A 9 9.41 -3.85 5.93
N ASN A 10 9.61 -3.50 7.20
CA ASN A 10 8.76 -3.96 8.30
C ASN A 10 7.42 -3.22 8.28
N VAL A 11 6.47 -3.74 7.51
CA VAL A 11 5.11 -3.21 7.34
C VAL A 11 4.09 -4.35 7.35
N GLU A 12 2.88 -4.04 7.77
CA GLU A 12 1.76 -4.99 7.77
C GLU A 12 0.73 -4.62 6.72
N ILE A 13 0.07 -5.62 6.13
CA ILE A 13 -1.04 -5.39 5.21
C ILE A 13 -2.32 -5.28 6.05
N VAL A 14 -2.85 -4.07 6.15
CA VAL A 14 -4.09 -3.80 6.90
C VAL A 14 -5.33 -4.14 6.07
N GLY A 15 -5.24 -4.08 4.74
CA GLY A 15 -6.40 -4.38 3.92
C GLY A 15 -6.17 -4.39 2.42
N LYS A 16 -7.19 -4.88 1.72
CA LYS A 16 -7.28 -4.86 0.25
C LYS A 16 -8.68 -4.39 -0.13
N LYS A 17 -8.79 -3.32 -0.91
CA LYS A 17 -10.07 -2.83 -1.43
C LYS A 17 -10.16 -3.09 -2.92
N VAL A 18 -11.30 -3.62 -3.36
CA VAL A 18 -11.63 -3.88 -4.76
C VAL A 18 -12.90 -3.09 -5.06
N ILE A 19 -12.81 -2.13 -5.98
CA ILE A 19 -13.90 -1.18 -6.25
C ILE A 19 -14.57 -1.41 -7.62
N GLY A 20 -14.20 -2.48 -8.32
CA GLY A 20 -14.64 -2.76 -9.70
C GLY A 20 -13.73 -2.12 -10.74
N GLY A 21 -14.04 -2.31 -12.02
CA GLY A 21 -13.24 -1.77 -13.13
C GLY A 21 -11.80 -2.31 -13.22
N GLY A 22 -11.50 -3.44 -12.58
CA GLY A 22 -10.15 -3.99 -12.48
C GLY A 22 -9.24 -3.28 -11.46
N LEU A 23 -9.77 -2.32 -10.70
CA LEU A 23 -8.99 -1.54 -9.73
C LEU A 23 -8.91 -2.27 -8.38
N VAL A 24 -7.68 -2.48 -7.94
CA VAL A 24 -7.36 -3.12 -6.66
C VAL A 24 -6.34 -2.26 -5.92
N THR A 25 -6.68 -1.86 -4.69
CA THR A 25 -5.81 -1.09 -3.81
C THR A 25 -5.38 -1.96 -2.63
N VAL A 26 -4.07 -1.99 -2.36
CA VAL A 26 -3.49 -2.63 -1.19
C VAL A 26 -3.09 -1.53 -0.21
N ILE A 27 -3.45 -1.71 1.05
CA ILE A 27 -3.19 -0.75 2.12
C ILE A 27 -2.23 -1.41 3.11
N ILE A 28 -1.20 -0.69 3.50
CA ILE A 28 -0.18 -1.14 4.45
C ILE A 28 0.01 -0.10 5.55
N GLU A 29 0.45 -0.56 6.72
CA GLU A 29 0.74 0.27 7.88
C GLU A 29 2.13 -0.04 8.46
N GLY A 30 2.74 0.95 9.08
CA GLY A 30 4.03 0.86 9.76
C GLY A 30 4.65 2.24 9.99
N ASP A 31 5.92 2.26 10.40
CA ASP A 31 6.67 3.50 10.53
C ASP A 31 6.80 4.21 9.18
N VAL A 32 6.75 5.55 9.18
CA VAL A 32 6.75 6.38 7.95
C VAL A 32 7.89 6.00 6.98
N GLY A 33 9.09 5.73 7.51
CA GLY A 33 10.24 5.30 6.70
C GLY A 33 10.04 3.92 6.08
N ALA A 34 9.50 2.96 6.84
CA ALA A 34 9.21 1.61 6.38
C ALA A 34 8.10 1.63 5.32
N VAL A 35 7.01 2.38 5.56
CA VAL A 35 5.91 2.55 4.59
C VAL A 35 6.42 3.15 3.29
N LYS A 36 7.27 4.18 3.33
CA LYS A 36 7.82 4.78 2.11
C LYS A 36 8.65 3.78 1.29
N ALA A 37 9.55 3.05 1.94
CA ALA A 37 10.36 2.03 1.28
C ALA A 37 9.51 0.89 0.69
N ALA A 38 8.51 0.42 1.44
CA ALA A 38 7.59 -0.62 0.99
C ALA A 38 6.78 -0.16 -0.22
N VAL A 39 6.24 1.07 -0.18
CA VAL A 39 5.46 1.64 -1.28
C VAL A 39 6.30 1.80 -2.55
N ASP A 40 7.54 2.29 -2.45
CA ASP A 40 8.44 2.43 -3.60
C ASP A 40 8.72 1.05 -4.25
N ALA A 41 9.04 0.03 -3.45
CA ALA A 41 9.24 -1.33 -3.93
C ALA A 41 7.96 -1.94 -4.53
N GLY A 42 6.81 -1.69 -3.90
CA GLY A 42 5.50 -2.14 -4.35
C GLY A 42 5.10 -1.54 -5.69
N ALA A 43 5.37 -0.25 -5.89
CA ALA A 43 5.11 0.49 -7.13
C ALA A 43 5.95 -0.05 -8.29
N GLU A 44 7.26 -0.25 -8.07
CA GLU A 44 8.14 -0.82 -9.09
C GLU A 44 7.75 -2.26 -9.45
N ALA A 45 7.37 -3.08 -8.46
CA ALA A 45 6.86 -4.42 -8.73
C ALA A 45 5.51 -4.41 -9.48
N ALA A 46 4.63 -3.46 -9.16
CA ALA A 46 3.34 -3.32 -9.85
C ALA A 46 3.52 -2.97 -11.33
N LYS A 47 4.37 -1.98 -11.65
CA LYS A 47 4.67 -1.57 -13.04
C LYS A 47 5.26 -2.70 -13.90
N LYS A 48 6.00 -3.62 -13.28
CA LYS A 48 6.62 -4.76 -14.00
C LYS A 48 5.61 -5.83 -14.39
N VAL A 49 4.57 -6.02 -13.59
CA VAL A 49 3.60 -7.11 -13.76
C VAL A 49 2.30 -6.63 -14.43
N GLY A 50 1.97 -5.35 -14.29
CA GLY A 50 0.77 -4.75 -14.87
C GLY A 50 0.79 -3.23 -14.80
N GLU A 51 -0.40 -2.65 -14.70
CA GLU A 51 -0.57 -1.20 -14.69
C GLU A 51 -0.59 -0.65 -13.26
N LEU A 52 0.25 0.35 -12.99
CA LEU A 52 0.22 1.09 -11.73
C LEU A 52 -0.64 2.34 -11.90
N VAL A 53 -1.76 2.39 -11.19
CA VAL A 53 -2.72 3.50 -11.27
C VAL A 53 -2.38 4.62 -10.29
N SER A 54 -2.07 4.29 -9.03
CA SER A 54 -1.83 5.29 -7.98
C SER A 54 -0.89 4.77 -6.91
N VAL A 55 -0.15 5.71 -6.30
CA VAL A 55 0.76 5.50 -5.18
C VAL A 55 0.65 6.69 -4.23
N HIS A 56 0.47 6.42 -2.95
CA HIS A 56 0.36 7.47 -1.95
C HIS A 56 0.85 7.01 -0.58
N VAL A 57 1.41 7.95 0.19
CA VAL A 57 1.86 7.72 1.58
C VAL A 57 1.25 8.80 2.45
N ILE A 58 0.56 8.38 3.51
CA ILE A 58 -0.01 9.27 4.52
C ILE A 58 0.76 9.05 5.82
N ALA A 59 1.69 9.95 6.14
CA ALA A 59 2.58 9.77 7.29
C ALA A 59 1.86 9.86 8.65
N ARG A 60 0.74 10.56 8.71
CA ARG A 60 -0.05 10.73 9.94
C ARG A 60 -1.54 10.87 9.58
N PRO A 61 -2.25 9.75 9.33
CA PRO A 61 -3.66 9.78 9.02
C PRO A 61 -4.47 10.28 10.23
N ASN A 62 -5.63 10.88 9.96
CA ASN A 62 -6.63 11.15 11.00
C ASN A 62 -7.10 9.79 11.59
N PRO A 63 -7.17 9.61 12.92
CA PRO A 63 -7.62 8.36 13.54
C PRO A 63 -8.93 7.76 12.98
N GLU A 64 -9.89 8.60 12.58
CA GLU A 64 -11.15 8.16 11.97
C GLU A 64 -10.95 7.39 10.65
N LEU A 65 -9.83 7.59 9.96
CA LEU A 65 -9.53 6.87 8.72
C LEU A 65 -9.16 5.41 8.96
N THR A 66 -8.54 5.09 10.10
CA THR A 66 -8.10 3.72 10.39
C THR A 66 -9.30 2.77 10.50
N GLU A 67 -10.40 3.22 11.14
CA GLU A 67 -11.65 2.46 11.25
C GLU A 67 -12.30 2.12 9.90
N PHE A 68 -12.02 2.91 8.85
CA PHE A 68 -12.58 2.69 7.52
C PHE A 68 -11.80 1.63 6.70
N PHE A 69 -10.53 1.42 7.04
CA PHE A 69 -9.63 0.58 6.26
C PHE A 69 -9.47 -0.85 6.80
N GLU A 70 -9.81 -1.08 8.06
CA GLU A 70 -10.05 -2.42 8.63
C GLU A 70 -11.25 -3.16 7.99
#